data_AF-A0A2T6NKX2-F1
#
_entry.id   AF-A0A2T6NKX2-F1
#
_cell.length_a   1.000
_cell.length_b   1.000
_cell.length_c   1.000
_cell.angle_alpha   90.00
_cell.angle_beta   90.00
_cell.angle_gamma   90.00
#
_symmetry.space_group_name_H-M   'P 1'
#
loop_
_entity.id
_entity.type
_entity.pdbx_description
1 polymer ?
#
loop_
_entity_poly.entity_id
_entity_poly.type
_entity_poly.pdbx_seq_one_letter_code
_entity_poly.pdbx_strand_id
1 'polypeptide(L)'
;MRFLERLDSAAGFFSFRTFSDTEYSRSPGYDPLEKAVHGTLDACWDRLVTLNRQGAVVSVTINRTNGVGRGLTDIHQVRALFVDDDRGGDPGRFPLEPHIQVETSPGHHHYYWLVQGLPLRHFSSYQQRLAKEYQGDTRVQVLNQSMQLPGFWRRKSITEPRLPVVLAISGHDPYRYCELGSLIMTD
;
A
#
# COMPACT_ATOMS: atom_id res chain seq x y z
N MET A 1 2.19 11.97 -9.18
CA MET A 1 2.84 11.67 -7.88
C MET A 1 3.72 10.43 -8.03
N ARG A 2 5.01 10.52 -7.69
CA ARG A 2 6.03 9.49 -7.95
C ARG A 2 5.67 8.07 -7.47
N PHE A 3 5.01 7.94 -6.32
CA PHE A 3 4.57 6.64 -5.79
C PHE A 3 3.58 5.91 -6.73
N LEU A 4 2.51 6.59 -7.15
CA LEU A 4 1.48 5.99 -8.03
C LEU A 4 2.00 5.79 -9.45
N GLU A 5 2.77 6.75 -9.95
CA GLU A 5 3.47 6.63 -11.23
C GLU A 5 4.37 5.40 -11.25
N ARG A 6 5.10 5.14 -10.15
CA ARG A 6 5.93 3.96 -10.06
C ARG A 6 5.10 2.70 -9.97
N LEU A 7 4.09 2.68 -9.11
CA LEU A 7 3.23 1.52 -8.84
C LEU A 7 2.54 1.01 -10.10
N ASP A 8 2.07 1.92 -10.97
CA ASP A 8 1.44 1.59 -12.24
C ASP A 8 1.39 2.82 -13.16
N SER A 9 2.42 3.02 -13.97
CA SER A 9 2.53 4.18 -14.89
C SER A 9 1.47 4.18 -15.99
N ALA A 10 0.86 3.03 -16.28
CA ALA A 10 -0.18 2.85 -17.27
C ALA A 10 -1.60 2.84 -16.66
N ALA A 11 -1.74 3.09 -15.36
CA ALA A 11 -3.05 3.11 -14.72
C ALA A 11 -3.85 4.35 -15.14
N GLY A 12 -4.99 4.13 -15.78
CA GLY A 12 -5.99 5.18 -16.02
C GLY A 12 -6.76 5.60 -14.76
N PHE A 13 -6.68 4.82 -13.67
CA PHE A 13 -7.29 5.15 -12.38
C PHE A 13 -6.65 4.33 -11.23
N PHE A 14 -6.89 4.80 -10.00
CA PHE A 14 -6.65 4.07 -8.77
C PHE A 14 -7.93 4.02 -7.92
N SER A 15 -7.98 3.05 -7.01
CA SER A 15 -8.97 3.00 -5.92
C SER A 15 -8.32 3.54 -4.65
N PHE A 16 -8.83 4.65 -4.15
CA PHE A 16 -8.46 5.23 -2.88
C PHE A 16 -9.49 4.87 -1.82
N ARG A 17 -9.03 4.71 -0.59
CA ARG A 17 -9.87 4.59 0.58
C ARG A 17 -9.45 5.63 1.61
N THR A 18 -10.44 6.32 2.17
CA THR A 18 -10.26 7.14 3.36
C THR A 18 -10.93 6.49 4.56
N PHE A 19 -10.43 6.79 5.76
CA PHE A 19 -11.02 6.33 7.03
C PHE A 19 -10.38 7.06 8.21
N SER A 20 -11.00 6.96 9.38
CA SER A 20 -10.53 7.48 10.66
C SER A 20 -9.49 6.55 11.30
N ASP A 21 -8.34 7.11 11.75
CA ASP A 21 -7.21 6.34 12.31
C ASP A 21 -7.23 6.20 13.85
N THR A 22 -8.18 6.85 14.53
CA THR A 22 -8.24 6.86 16.01
C THR A 22 -9.51 6.20 16.52
N GLU A 23 -9.44 5.54 17.68
CA GLU A 23 -10.63 5.03 18.36
C GLU A 23 -11.60 6.17 18.72
N TYR A 24 -11.08 7.37 19.01
CA TYR A 24 -11.86 8.57 19.37
C TYR A 24 -12.74 9.13 18.24
N SER A 25 -12.40 8.86 16.98
CA SER A 25 -13.17 9.34 15.81
C SER A 25 -14.09 8.25 15.23
N ARG A 26 -13.97 7.00 15.70
CA ARG A 26 -14.84 5.90 15.28
C ARG A 26 -16.10 5.91 16.14
N SER A 27 -17.21 6.36 15.56
CA SER A 27 -18.53 6.12 16.14
C SER A 27 -18.89 4.63 15.99
N PRO A 28 -19.56 3.99 16.96
CA PRO A 28 -20.01 2.61 16.80
C PRO A 28 -20.87 2.45 15.55
N GLY A 29 -20.44 1.59 14.62
CA GLY A 29 -21.20 1.21 13.42
C GLY A 29 -21.05 2.12 12.19
N TYR A 30 -20.39 3.29 12.28
CA TYR A 30 -20.18 4.17 11.12
C TYR A 30 -18.96 5.08 11.27
N ASP A 31 -18.14 5.15 10.22
CA ASP A 31 -17.04 6.09 10.10
C ASP A 31 -17.39 7.16 9.04
N PRO A 32 -17.62 8.43 9.42
CA PRO A 32 -18.01 9.48 8.47
C PRO A 32 -16.92 9.77 7.43
N LEU A 33 -15.66 9.51 7.77
CA LEU A 33 -14.51 9.68 6.90
C LEU A 33 -14.22 8.44 6.07
N GLU A 34 -14.96 7.34 6.26
CA GLU A 34 -14.87 6.19 5.39
C GLU A 34 -15.51 6.49 4.03
N LYS A 35 -14.66 6.54 2.99
CA LYS A 35 -15.07 6.73 1.60
C LYS A 35 -14.24 5.83 0.69
N ALA A 36 -14.89 5.30 -0.34
CA ALA A 36 -14.22 4.77 -1.52
C ALA A 36 -14.22 5.87 -2.58
N VAL A 37 -13.06 6.16 -3.17
CA VAL A 37 -12.88 7.19 -4.19
C VAL A 37 -12.11 6.57 -5.35
N HIS A 38 -12.64 6.65 -6.56
CA HIS A 38 -12.06 6.01 -7.73
C HIS A 38 -11.82 7.04 -8.83
N GLY A 39 -10.65 6.96 -9.46
CA GLY A 39 -10.29 7.86 -10.57
C GLY A 39 -8.79 8.07 -10.67
N THR A 40 -8.38 8.98 -11.55
CA THR A 40 -7.01 9.49 -11.55
C THR A 40 -6.76 10.27 -10.26
N LEU A 41 -5.48 10.39 -9.85
CA LEU A 41 -5.14 11.20 -8.68
C LEU A 41 -5.64 12.64 -8.83
N ASP A 42 -5.47 13.23 -10.01
CA ASP A 42 -5.86 14.62 -10.29
C ASP A 42 -7.37 14.83 -10.15
N ALA A 43 -8.18 13.93 -10.71
CA ALA A 43 -9.64 14.00 -10.58
C ALA A 43 -10.12 13.80 -9.14
N CYS A 44 -9.36 13.08 -8.32
CA CYS A 44 -9.68 12.81 -6.92
C CYS A 44 -9.07 13.81 -5.95
N TRP A 45 -8.16 14.68 -6.40
CA TRP A 45 -7.23 15.43 -5.54
C TRP A 45 -7.96 16.27 -4.49
N ASP A 46 -8.87 17.15 -4.90
CA ASP A 46 -9.57 18.06 -3.99
C ASP A 46 -10.40 17.31 -2.94
N ARG A 47 -11.02 16.19 -3.35
CA ARG A 47 -11.79 15.31 -2.47
C ARG A 47 -10.87 14.68 -1.42
N LEU A 48 -9.73 14.14 -1.83
CA LEU A 48 -8.76 13.48 -0.95
C LEU A 48 -8.12 14.48 0.02
N VAL A 49 -7.74 15.68 -0.46
CA VAL A 49 -7.20 16.75 0.38
C VAL A 49 -8.24 17.21 1.40
N THR A 50 -9.50 17.39 1.01
CA THR A 50 -10.59 17.77 1.92
C THR A 50 -10.78 16.73 3.03
N LEU A 51 -10.86 15.45 2.67
CA LEU A 51 -10.99 14.36 3.64
C LEU A 51 -9.75 14.28 4.55
N ASN A 52 -8.54 14.45 4.01
CA ASN A 52 -7.33 14.44 4.81
C ASN A 52 -7.25 15.62 5.78
N ARG A 53 -7.72 16.81 5.40
CA ARG A 53 -7.84 17.98 6.30
C ARG A 53 -8.83 17.74 7.43
N GLN A 54 -9.88 16.97 7.18
CA GLN A 54 -10.85 16.53 8.20
C GLN A 54 -10.29 15.43 9.13
N GLY A 55 -9.07 14.95 8.88
CA GLY A 55 -8.39 13.96 9.72
C GLY A 55 -8.35 12.55 9.14
N ALA A 56 -8.89 12.32 7.95
CA ALA A 56 -8.91 10.98 7.36
C ALA A 56 -7.51 10.53 6.95
N VAL A 57 -7.18 9.27 7.21
CA VAL A 57 -6.09 8.59 6.49
C VAL A 57 -6.47 8.50 5.02
N VAL A 58 -5.54 8.77 4.13
CA VAL A 58 -5.69 8.49 2.71
C VAL A 58 -4.84 7.28 2.36
N SER A 59 -5.46 6.27 1.77
CA SER A 59 -4.82 5.03 1.36
C SER A 59 -5.19 4.68 -0.07
N VAL A 60 -4.38 3.84 -0.71
CA VAL A 60 -4.63 3.32 -2.06
C VAL A 60 -4.67 1.80 -2.00
N THR A 61 -5.65 1.20 -2.67
CA THR A 61 -5.66 -0.25 -2.92
C THR A 61 -4.52 -0.58 -3.87
N ILE A 62 -3.55 -1.37 -3.37
CA ILE A 62 -2.30 -1.62 -4.10
C ILE A 62 -2.58 -2.38 -5.39
N ASN A 63 -3.30 -3.49 -5.28
CA ASN A 63 -3.64 -4.30 -6.45
C ASN A 63 -4.71 -3.63 -7.32
N ARG A 64 -4.65 -3.90 -8.63
CA ARG A 64 -5.52 -3.25 -9.61
C ARG A 64 -6.95 -3.73 -9.42
N THR A 65 -7.85 -2.77 -9.23
CA THR A 65 -9.29 -3.01 -9.10
C THR A 65 -9.98 -2.85 -10.45
N ASN A 66 -11.28 -3.13 -10.49
CA ASN A 66 -12.17 -2.80 -11.61
C ASN A 66 -12.67 -1.34 -11.62
N GLY A 67 -12.30 -0.52 -10.63
CA GLY A 67 -12.72 0.88 -10.52
C GLY A 67 -14.15 1.10 -10.03
N VAL A 68 -14.84 0.05 -9.59
CA VAL A 68 -16.23 0.11 -9.12
C VAL A 68 -16.33 -0.29 -7.65
N GLY A 69 -15.77 -1.45 -7.31
CA GLY A 69 -15.90 -2.04 -5.97
C GLY A 69 -14.58 -2.14 -5.21
N ARG A 70 -14.67 -2.75 -4.03
CA ARG A 70 -13.56 -2.93 -3.06
C ARG A 70 -13.43 -4.37 -2.56
N GLY A 71 -14.26 -5.28 -3.04
CA GLY A 71 -14.25 -6.70 -2.67
C GLY A 71 -13.10 -7.44 -3.33
N LEU A 72 -12.87 -8.68 -2.90
CA LEU A 72 -11.85 -9.54 -3.50
C LEU A 72 -12.14 -9.84 -4.99
N THR A 73 -13.43 -9.91 -5.36
CA THR A 73 -13.90 -10.10 -6.73
C THR A 73 -13.65 -8.89 -7.63
N ASP A 74 -13.41 -7.71 -7.04
CA ASP A 74 -13.11 -6.49 -7.78
C ASP A 74 -11.62 -6.36 -8.12
N ILE A 75 -10.76 -7.27 -7.64
CA ILE A 75 -9.32 -7.25 -7.90
C ILE A 75 -9.01 -8.07 -9.16
N HIS A 76 -8.41 -7.43 -10.15
CA HIS A 76 -8.14 -8.04 -11.46
C HIS A 76 -6.67 -8.40 -11.66
N GLN A 77 -5.75 -7.73 -10.96
CA GLN A 77 -4.32 -7.96 -11.15
C GLN A 77 -3.52 -7.63 -9.88
N VAL A 78 -2.57 -8.48 -9.53
CA VAL A 78 -1.56 -8.13 -8.53
C VAL A 78 -0.59 -7.12 -9.12
N ARG A 79 -0.41 -5.97 -8.47
CA ARG A 79 0.59 -4.97 -8.87
C ARG A 79 1.91 -5.17 -8.14
N ALA A 80 1.85 -5.46 -6.85
CA ALA A 80 3.02 -5.58 -6.01
C ALA A 80 2.78 -6.52 -4.82
N LEU A 81 3.84 -7.17 -4.38
CA LEU A 81 3.99 -7.65 -3.00
C LEU A 81 4.56 -6.52 -2.15
N PHE A 82 4.35 -6.55 -0.85
CA PHE A 82 4.83 -5.47 0.01
C PHE A 82 5.02 -5.92 1.45
N VAL A 83 5.81 -5.20 2.24
CA VAL A 83 5.93 -5.48 3.68
C VAL A 83 5.72 -4.20 4.46
N ASP A 84 5.00 -4.30 5.58
CA ASP A 84 4.95 -3.27 6.62
C ASP A 84 5.97 -3.64 7.69
N ASP A 85 7.11 -2.96 7.67
CA ASP A 85 8.27 -3.23 8.51
C ASP A 85 8.35 -2.21 9.66
N ASP A 86 7.94 -2.67 10.84
CA ASP A 86 7.98 -1.89 12.07
C ASP A 86 9.34 -1.94 12.80
N ARG A 87 10.27 -2.79 12.37
CA ARG A 87 11.57 -2.97 13.04
C ARG A 87 12.65 -2.03 12.51
N GLY A 88 12.39 -1.45 11.33
CA GLY A 88 13.37 -0.67 10.58
C GLY A 88 14.48 -1.55 10.03
N GLY A 89 15.28 -0.99 9.12
CA GLY A 89 16.48 -1.66 8.63
C GLY A 89 16.88 -1.23 7.24
N ASP A 90 18.09 -1.64 6.88
CA ASP A 90 18.68 -1.46 5.55
C ASP A 90 17.90 -2.29 4.51
N PRO A 91 17.38 -1.69 3.42
CA PRO A 91 16.79 -2.45 2.32
C PRO A 91 17.75 -3.47 1.68
N GLY A 92 19.07 -3.34 1.88
CA GLY A 92 20.07 -4.31 1.44
C GLY A 92 19.93 -5.71 2.05
N ARG A 93 19.11 -5.89 3.09
CA ARG A 93 18.79 -7.23 3.65
C ARG A 93 17.89 -8.07 2.74
N PHE A 94 17.21 -7.45 1.79
CA PHE A 94 16.32 -8.16 0.87
C PHE A 94 17.13 -8.71 -0.31
N PRO A 95 16.93 -9.99 -0.69
CA PRO A 95 17.63 -10.60 -1.82
C PRO A 95 17.17 -10.03 -3.17
N LEU A 96 15.96 -9.45 -3.21
CA LEU A 96 15.47 -8.64 -4.31
C LEU A 96 15.31 -7.19 -3.86
N GLU A 97 15.79 -6.26 -4.67
CA GLU A 97 15.66 -4.83 -4.43
C GLU A 97 14.17 -4.41 -4.45
N PRO A 98 13.67 -3.71 -3.42
CA PRO A 98 12.34 -3.12 -3.47
C PRO A 98 12.27 -2.01 -4.51
N HIS A 99 11.20 -1.96 -5.30
CA HIS A 99 10.98 -0.90 -6.27
C HIS A 99 10.58 0.44 -5.64
N ILE A 100 9.96 0.39 -4.46
CA ILE A 100 9.52 1.57 -3.72
C ILE A 100 9.83 1.36 -2.23
N GLN A 101 10.46 2.35 -1.62
CA GLN A 101 10.61 2.48 -0.18
C GLN A 101 9.86 3.72 0.31
N VAL A 102 8.99 3.52 1.31
CA VAL A 102 8.27 4.59 2.00
C VAL A 102 8.64 4.55 3.47
N GLU A 103 9.06 5.67 4.04
CA GLU A 103 9.10 5.83 5.49
C GLU A 103 7.72 6.30 5.95
N THR A 104 7.04 5.51 6.77
CA THR A 104 5.72 5.85 7.31
C THR A 104 5.81 6.66 8.61
N SER A 105 6.90 6.46 9.33
CA SER A 105 7.34 7.23 10.50
C SER A 105 8.78 6.86 10.84
N PRO A 106 9.49 7.63 11.68
CA PRO A 106 10.89 7.35 12.00
C PRO A 106 11.11 5.88 12.40
N GLY A 107 11.89 5.16 11.60
CA GLY A 107 12.19 3.73 11.83
C GLY A 107 11.17 2.72 11.30
N HIS A 108 10.02 3.16 10.78
CA HIS A 108 8.97 2.29 10.23
C HIS A 108 8.83 2.49 8.71
N HIS A 109 8.85 1.39 7.96
CA HIS A 109 8.95 1.45 6.51
C HIS A 109 7.93 0.54 5.82
N HIS A 110 7.47 0.95 4.65
CA HIS A 110 6.88 0.04 3.69
C HIS A 110 7.85 -0.18 2.52
N TYR A 111 8.01 -1.44 2.14
CA TYR A 111 8.75 -1.84 0.93
C TYR A 111 7.79 -2.49 -0.05
N TYR A 112 7.91 -2.18 -1.34
CA TYR A 112 7.05 -2.72 -2.38
C TYR A 112 7.89 -3.34 -3.50
N TRP A 113 7.56 -4.58 -3.86
CA TRP A 113 8.10 -5.30 -5.02
C TRP A 113 6.99 -5.41 -6.06
N LEU A 114 7.09 -4.61 -7.13
CA LEU A 114 6.22 -4.69 -8.29
C LEU A 114 6.41 -6.02 -9.00
N VAL A 115 5.28 -6.61 -9.43
CA VAL A 115 5.25 -7.95 -10.00
C VAL A 115 4.47 -8.00 -11.30
N GLN A 116 4.93 -8.83 -12.23
CA GLN A 116 4.23 -9.18 -13.46
C GLN A 116 3.84 -10.66 -13.44
N GLY A 117 2.55 -10.92 -13.69
CA GLY A 117 2.03 -12.27 -13.90
C GLY A 117 1.82 -13.12 -12.65
N LEU A 118 1.90 -12.56 -11.43
CA LEU A 118 1.57 -13.28 -10.20
C LEU A 118 0.06 -13.58 -10.17
N PRO A 119 -0.38 -14.86 -10.16
CA PRO A 119 -1.80 -15.18 -10.10
C PRO A 119 -2.44 -14.71 -8.79
N LEU A 120 -3.67 -14.17 -8.86
CA LEU A 120 -4.40 -13.66 -7.69
C LEU A 120 -4.46 -14.66 -6.53
N ARG A 121 -4.71 -15.94 -6.85
CA ARG A 121 -4.79 -17.04 -5.89
C ARG A 121 -3.49 -17.29 -5.10
N HIS A 122 -2.34 -16.86 -5.61
CA HIS A 122 -1.04 -17.03 -4.95
C HIS A 122 -0.66 -15.81 -4.10
N PHE A 123 -1.36 -14.68 -4.24
CA PHE A 123 -1.00 -13.43 -3.56
C PHE A 123 -0.90 -13.61 -2.04
N SER A 124 -1.94 -14.12 -1.41
CA SER A 124 -1.99 -14.23 0.06
C SER A 124 -0.90 -15.15 0.61
N SER A 125 -0.58 -16.26 -0.05
CA SER A 125 0.50 -17.14 0.40
C SER A 125 1.88 -16.50 0.28
N TYR A 126 2.13 -15.75 -0.81
CA TYR A 126 3.40 -15.01 -0.96
C TYR A 126 3.53 -13.92 0.09
N GLN A 127 2.45 -13.16 0.29
CA GLN A 127 2.40 -12.05 1.23
C GLN A 127 2.57 -12.52 2.69
N GLN A 128 1.98 -13.65 3.07
CA GLN A 128 2.20 -14.30 4.36
C GLN A 128 3.66 -14.71 4.57
N ARG A 129 4.28 -15.35 3.57
CA ARG A 129 5.68 -15.77 3.64
C ARG A 129 6.60 -14.57 3.76
N LEU A 130 6.36 -13.53 2.98
CA LEU A 130 7.12 -12.29 3.02
C LEU A 130 7.05 -11.63 4.40
N ALA A 131 5.84 -11.52 4.98
CA ALA A 131 5.66 -10.97 6.32
C ALA A 131 6.35 -11.84 7.39
N LYS A 132 6.32 -13.17 7.27
CA LYS A 132 6.99 -14.08 8.20
C LYS A 132 8.51 -13.96 8.12
N GLU A 133 9.07 -14.02 6.90
CA GLU A 133 10.50 -13.98 6.64
C GLU A 133 11.11 -12.67 7.14
N TYR A 134 10.46 -11.56 6.83
CA TYR A 134 10.95 -10.22 7.15
C TYR A 134 10.26 -9.60 8.37
N GLN A 135 9.58 -10.41 9.17
CA GLN A 135 8.97 -10.04 10.45
C GLN A 135 8.02 -8.83 10.38
N GLY A 136 7.33 -8.67 9.26
CA GLY A 136 6.32 -7.64 9.04
C GLY A 136 4.93 -8.03 9.54
N ASP A 137 3.96 -7.13 9.37
CA ASP A 137 2.57 -7.36 9.78
C ASP A 137 1.88 -8.43 8.92
N THR A 138 1.63 -9.60 9.52
CA THR A 138 1.00 -10.75 8.86
C THR A 138 -0.49 -10.54 8.53
N ARG A 139 -1.13 -9.49 9.06
CA ARG A 139 -2.52 -9.15 8.73
C ARG A 139 -2.65 -8.54 7.35
N VAL A 140 -1.55 -8.03 6.81
CA VAL A 140 -1.51 -7.30 5.54
C VAL A 140 -1.36 -8.30 4.37
N GLN A 141 -2.37 -9.14 4.17
CA GLN A 141 -2.29 -10.34 3.30
C GLN A 141 -3.43 -10.50 2.28
N VAL A 142 -4.40 -9.59 2.30
CA VAL A 142 -5.60 -9.69 1.45
C VAL A 142 -5.42 -8.97 0.12
N LEU A 143 -5.99 -9.51 -0.95
CA LEU A 143 -5.83 -8.97 -2.32
C LEU A 143 -6.26 -7.50 -2.44
N ASN A 144 -7.30 -7.11 -1.72
CA ASN A 144 -7.84 -5.75 -1.71
C ASN A 144 -7.19 -4.85 -0.65
N GLN A 145 -6.01 -5.22 -0.14
CA GLN A 145 -5.30 -4.43 0.85
C GLN A 145 -5.07 -3.01 0.33
N SER A 146 -5.40 -2.04 1.18
CA SER A 146 -5.04 -0.63 0.97
C SER A 146 -3.92 -0.23 1.91
N MET A 147 -2.91 0.42 1.36
CA MET A 147 -1.76 0.94 2.11
C MET A 147 -1.79 2.47 2.10
N GLN A 148 -1.24 3.09 3.14
CA GLN A 148 -1.25 4.54 3.24
C GLN A 148 -0.55 5.18 2.04
N LEU A 149 -1.18 6.21 1.48
CA LEU A 149 -0.64 6.96 0.34
C LEU A 149 0.35 8.02 0.84
N PRO A 150 1.63 7.98 0.43
CA PRO A 150 2.60 9.01 0.78
C PRO A 150 2.16 10.40 0.33
N GLY A 151 2.56 11.43 1.08
CA GLY A 151 2.15 12.82 0.82
C GLY A 151 0.82 13.25 1.46
N PHE A 152 0.14 12.36 2.18
CA PHE A 152 -1.03 12.69 3.00
C PHE A 152 -0.75 12.45 4.49
N TRP A 153 -1.23 13.36 5.35
CA TRP A 153 -1.00 13.28 6.78
C TRP A 153 -1.73 12.09 7.42
N ARG A 154 -1.04 11.38 8.31
CA ARG A 154 -1.59 10.42 9.28
C ARG A 154 -1.73 11.10 10.63
N ARG A 155 -2.86 10.90 11.32
CA ARG A 155 -3.12 11.51 12.64
C ARG A 155 -3.55 10.49 13.68
N LYS A 156 -2.86 9.34 13.74
CA LYS A 156 -3.08 8.32 14.78
C LYS A 156 -2.92 8.92 16.18
N SER A 157 -1.94 9.80 16.35
CA SER A 157 -1.81 10.68 17.51
C SER A 157 -2.06 12.12 17.07
N ILE A 158 -2.84 12.86 17.87
CA ILE A 158 -3.09 14.29 17.63
C ILE A 158 -1.79 15.10 17.84
N THR A 159 -0.96 14.68 18.79
CA THR A 159 0.28 15.40 19.17
C THR A 159 1.45 15.06 18.25
N GLU A 160 1.36 13.97 17.49
CA GLU A 160 2.44 13.47 16.63
C GLU A 160 1.88 13.06 15.25
N PRO A 161 1.40 14.02 14.44
CA PRO A 161 1.02 13.74 13.07
C PRO A 161 2.23 13.29 12.25
N ARG A 162 2.04 12.27 11.41
CA ARG A 162 3.10 11.69 10.57
C ARG A 162 2.79 11.95 9.11
N LEU A 163 3.80 12.29 8.31
CA LEU A 163 3.67 12.42 6.87
C LEU A 163 4.54 11.36 6.22
N PRO A 164 3.97 10.25 5.70
CA PRO A 164 4.77 9.27 5.00
C PRO A 164 5.41 9.88 3.76
N VAL A 165 6.68 9.56 3.57
CA VAL A 165 7.51 10.06 2.47
C VAL A 165 8.09 8.91 1.68
N VAL A 166 8.21 9.10 0.37
CA VAL A 166 8.95 8.16 -0.48
C VAL A 166 10.44 8.44 -0.30
N LEU A 167 11.19 7.45 0.19
CA LEU A 167 12.64 7.56 0.35
C LEU A 167 13.38 7.17 -0.92
N ALA A 168 12.94 6.10 -1.59
CA ALA A 168 13.58 5.57 -2.77
C ALA A 168 12.56 5.02 -3.78
N ILE A 169 12.90 5.17 -5.06
CA ILE A 169 12.23 4.51 -6.19
C ILE A 169 13.32 3.94 -7.09
N SER A 170 13.29 2.64 -7.29
CA SER A 170 14.24 1.94 -8.16
C SER A 170 13.71 1.88 -9.59
N GLY A 171 14.62 2.02 -10.57
CA GLY A 171 14.28 2.13 -12.00
C GLY A 171 14.21 0.81 -12.77
N HIS A 172 14.50 -0.33 -12.13
CA HIS A 172 14.50 -1.64 -12.79
C HIS A 172 13.08 -2.15 -13.10
N ASP A 173 12.93 -3.09 -14.00
CA ASP A 173 11.61 -3.60 -14.36
C ASP A 173 10.89 -4.33 -13.19
N PRO A 174 9.55 -4.41 -13.21
CA PRO A 174 8.81 -5.29 -12.31
C PRO A 174 9.32 -6.73 -12.40
N TYR A 175 9.40 -7.41 -11.26
CA TYR A 175 9.81 -8.82 -11.23
C TYR A 175 8.74 -9.70 -11.87
N ARG A 176 9.15 -10.62 -12.72
CA ARG A 176 8.27 -11.69 -13.21
C ARG A 176 7.98 -12.66 -12.08
N TYR A 177 6.80 -13.28 -12.14
CA TYR A 177 6.38 -14.27 -11.14
C TYR A 177 7.44 -15.35 -10.83
N CYS A 178 8.17 -15.83 -11.84
CA CYS A 178 9.23 -16.83 -11.68
C CYS A 178 10.46 -16.35 -10.90
N GLU A 179 10.69 -15.04 -10.82
CA GLU A 179 11.84 -14.45 -10.12
C GLU A 179 11.55 -14.29 -8.63
N LEU A 180 10.29 -14.33 -8.20
CA LEU A 180 9.88 -14.08 -6.81
C LEU A 180 10.30 -15.20 -5.84
N GLY A 181 10.73 -16.36 -6.34
CA GLY A 181 11.22 -17.44 -5.49
C GLY A 181 12.47 -17.08 -4.68
N SER A 182 13.27 -16.11 -5.12
CA SER A 182 14.40 -15.62 -4.33
C SER A 182 13.99 -14.67 -3.19
N LEU A 183 12.82 -14.01 -3.31
CA LEU A 183 12.30 -13.10 -2.29
C LEU A 183 11.69 -13.83 -1.09
N ILE A 184 11.19 -15.04 -1.32
CA ILE A 184 10.62 -15.89 -0.28
C ILE A 184 11.24 -17.27 -0.40
N MET A 185 12.04 -17.69 0.58
CA MET A 185 12.63 -19.04 0.58
C MET A 185 11.53 -20.07 0.30
N THR A 186 11.61 -20.72 -0.86
CA THR A 186 10.77 -21.86 -1.21
C THR A 186 11.44 -23.09 -0.63
N ASP A 187 10.81 -23.68 0.39
CA ASP A 187 11.06 -25.08 0.79
C ASP A 187 10.96 -26.03 -0.41
#